data_AF-W7L0B2-F1
#
_entry.id   AF-W7L0B2-F1
#
_cell.length_a   1.000
_cell.length_b   1.000
_cell.length_c   1.000
_cell.angle_alpha   90.00
_cell.angle_beta   90.00
_cell.angle_gamma   90.00
#
_symmetry.space_group_name_H-M   'P 1'
#
loop_
_entity.id
_entity.type
_entity.pdbx_description
1 polymer ?
#
loop_
_entity_poly.entity_id
_entity_poly.type
_entity_poly.pdbx_seq_one_letter_code
_entity_poly.pdbx_strand_id
1 'polypeptide(L)'
;MNKKNRFYPEGCSFYPQSANYSCPPGPPGPRGVRGPQGEQGPQGPQGPQGPQGETGPQGPSGPIQEPVYGSLYLTQGFFNIPVDGVPIEFDTVGPTSGMIADPANNSITIFSDGLYEINFSLTNRISNSTSYYYYCIVINEELKLHSSIYFLNRGSNEIWFNGSKTVLLTLSENDKITVRPFGVSGNNQYVGQMLIVKKITS
;
A
#
# COMPACT_ATOMS: atom_id res chain seq x y z
N MET A 1 104.31 60.25 -34.56
CA MET A 1 105.08 59.38 -33.63
C MET A 1 104.79 59.92 -32.23
N ASN A 2 104.12 59.24 -31.28
CA ASN A 2 104.29 57.89 -30.72
C ASN A 2 105.40 57.81 -29.63
N LYS A 3 104.99 57.96 -28.35
CA LYS A 3 105.59 57.43 -27.09
C LYS A 3 106.83 58.10 -26.42
N LYS A 4 106.69 58.29 -25.08
CA LYS A 4 107.69 58.25 -23.97
C LYS A 4 108.55 59.48 -23.54
N ASN A 5 108.12 60.10 -22.43
CA ASN A 5 108.80 60.25 -21.11
C ASN A 5 110.04 61.16 -20.85
N ARG A 6 109.92 61.93 -19.72
CA ARG A 6 110.93 62.55 -18.79
C ARG A 6 111.43 63.98 -19.13
N PHE A 7 111.85 64.82 -18.15
CA PHE A 7 111.42 65.11 -16.74
C PHE A 7 112.24 66.33 -16.20
N TYR A 8 111.74 67.06 -15.19
CA TYR A 8 112.40 68.24 -14.55
C TYR A 8 112.59 69.44 -15.52
N PRO A 9 113.06 70.63 -15.07
CA PRO A 9 113.19 71.20 -13.71
C PRO A 9 112.21 72.41 -13.59
N GLU A 10 112.43 73.59 -12.97
CA GLU A 10 113.49 74.20 -12.14
C GLU A 10 112.87 75.34 -11.29
N GLY A 11 113.59 75.85 -10.29
CA GLY A 11 113.46 77.23 -9.76
C GLY A 11 112.21 77.52 -8.94
N CYS A 12 112.22 77.55 -7.61
CA CYS A 12 113.32 77.67 -6.64
C CYS A 12 114.32 76.48 -6.59
N SER A 13 115.33 76.60 -5.71
CA SER A 13 116.50 75.72 -5.65
C SER A 13 116.15 74.26 -5.36
N PHE A 14 116.37 73.38 -6.35
CA PHE A 14 116.01 71.94 -6.32
C PHE A 14 114.48 71.72 -6.28
N TYR A 15 113.92 71.33 -7.44
CA TYR A 15 112.49 71.45 -7.81
C TYR A 15 112.09 70.24 -8.73
N PRO A 16 110.86 70.09 -9.30
CA PRO A 16 109.74 71.04 -9.36
C PRO A 16 108.31 70.46 -9.16
N GLN A 17 107.32 71.34 -9.40
CA GLN A 17 105.96 71.08 -9.94
C GLN A 17 104.93 70.21 -9.18
N SER A 18 103.77 70.85 -8.99
CA SER A 18 102.41 70.29 -8.98
C SER A 18 102.03 69.16 -8.00
N ALA A 19 100.97 69.42 -7.21
CA ALA A 19 99.70 68.72 -7.41
C ALA A 19 98.57 69.35 -6.59
N ASN A 20 97.37 69.46 -7.21
CA ASN A 20 96.06 69.46 -6.54
C ASN A 20 95.76 70.70 -5.62
N TYR A 21 94.51 70.98 -5.23
CA TYR A 21 93.34 70.12 -5.07
C TYR A 21 92.08 70.66 -5.74
N SER A 22 91.33 69.77 -6.41
CA SER A 22 89.92 69.96 -6.74
C SER A 22 89.06 69.22 -5.70
N CYS A 23 87.99 69.86 -5.24
CA CYS A 23 87.03 69.25 -4.32
C CYS A 23 86.01 68.41 -5.13
N PRO A 24 85.73 67.14 -4.77
CA PRO A 24 84.81 66.30 -5.52
C PRO A 24 83.33 66.69 -5.31
N PRO A 25 82.45 66.47 -6.30
CA PRO A 25 81.01 66.55 -6.10
C PRO A 25 80.51 65.56 -5.03
N GLY A 26 79.44 65.93 -4.31
CA GLY A 26 78.82 65.07 -3.31
C GLY A 26 78.21 63.79 -3.89
N PRO A 27 78.08 62.71 -3.09
CA PRO A 27 77.53 61.45 -3.54
C PRO A 27 76.04 61.57 -3.93
N PRO A 28 75.55 60.78 -4.90
CA PRO A 28 74.12 60.70 -5.21
C PRO A 28 73.28 60.31 -3.99
N GLY A 29 72.11 60.93 -3.84
CA GLY A 29 71.19 60.63 -2.74
C GLY A 29 70.70 59.16 -2.76
N PRO A 30 70.37 58.58 -1.59
CA PRO A 30 69.93 57.19 -1.50
C PRO A 30 68.64 56.96 -2.30
N ARG A 31 68.59 55.82 -3.01
CA ARG A 31 67.41 55.41 -3.78
C ARG A 31 66.21 55.24 -2.85
N GLY A 32 65.08 55.84 -3.20
CA GLY A 32 63.85 55.78 -2.40
C GLY A 32 63.42 54.34 -2.08
N VAL A 33 62.92 54.14 -0.86
CA VAL A 33 62.45 52.84 -0.37
C VAL A 33 61.29 52.32 -1.23
N ARG A 34 61.22 51.00 -1.41
CA ARG A 34 60.08 50.36 -2.07
C ARG A 34 58.83 50.57 -1.22
N GLY A 35 57.73 51.01 -1.85
CA GLY A 35 56.44 51.14 -1.15
C GLY A 35 55.96 49.81 -0.55
N PRO A 36 55.11 49.86 0.49
CA PRO A 36 54.59 48.67 1.14
C PRO A 36 53.81 47.79 0.13
N GLN A 37 53.81 46.48 0.38
CA GLN A 37 52.96 45.56 -0.37
C GLN A 37 51.49 45.86 -0.05
N GLY A 38 50.63 45.88 -1.07
CA GLY A 38 49.20 46.11 -0.91
C GLY A 38 48.54 45.02 -0.06
N GLU A 39 47.48 45.41 0.65
CA GLU A 39 46.71 44.49 1.50
C GLU A 39 46.07 43.37 0.69
N GLN A 40 45.88 42.21 1.33
CA GLN A 40 45.21 41.08 0.70
C GLN A 40 43.71 41.39 0.52
N GLY A 41 43.20 41.17 -0.69
CA GLY A 41 41.79 41.40 -1.00
C GLY A 41 40.84 40.54 -0.14
N PRO A 42 39.60 41.02 0.10
CA PRO A 42 38.64 40.32 0.94
C PRO A 42 38.26 38.95 0.38
N GLN A 43 37.89 38.03 1.27
CA GLN A 43 37.38 36.72 0.89
C GLN A 43 36.08 36.87 0.07
N GLY A 44 35.97 36.09 -1.02
CA GLY A 44 34.76 36.08 -1.85
C GLY A 44 33.51 35.58 -1.09
N PRO A 45 32.30 35.96 -1.54
CA PRO A 45 31.06 35.55 -0.91
C PRO A 45 30.87 34.02 -0.99
N GLN A 46 30.13 33.47 -0.03
CA GLN A 46 29.70 32.07 -0.07
C GLN A 46 28.81 31.83 -1.31
N GLY A 47 29.01 30.68 -1.98
CA GLY A 47 28.17 30.29 -3.12
C GLY A 47 26.71 30.02 -2.72
N PRO A 48 25.77 30.10 -3.69
CA PRO A 48 24.37 29.84 -3.43
C PRO A 48 24.13 28.40 -2.95
N GLN A 49 23.05 28.20 -2.19
CA GLN A 49 22.58 26.86 -1.83
C GLN A 49 22.20 26.08 -3.11
N GLY A 50 22.56 24.79 -3.15
CA GLY A 50 22.18 23.91 -4.26
C GLY A 50 20.67 23.71 -4.35
N PRO A 51 20.16 23.30 -5.53
CA PRO A 51 18.73 23.03 -5.72
C PRO A 51 18.25 21.92 -4.78
N GLN A 52 16.97 21.98 -4.41
CA GLN A 52 16.31 20.88 -3.70
C GLN A 52 16.31 19.62 -4.59
N GLY A 53 16.57 18.45 -4.01
CA GLY A 53 16.51 17.18 -4.73
C GLY A 53 15.10 16.86 -5.20
N GLU A 54 15.00 16.15 -6.33
CA GLU A 54 13.74 15.75 -6.93
C GLU A 54 12.94 14.79 -6.03
N THR A 55 11.62 14.83 -6.14
CA THR A 55 10.74 13.88 -5.46
C THR A 55 11.03 12.46 -5.95
N GLY A 56 11.20 11.51 -5.02
CA GLY A 56 11.41 10.11 -5.36
C GLY A 56 10.26 9.51 -6.20
N PRO A 57 10.54 8.46 -7.00
CA PRO A 57 9.53 7.84 -7.85
C PRO A 57 8.37 7.25 -7.03
N GLN A 58 7.18 7.23 -7.62
CA GLN A 58 6.04 6.53 -7.04
C GLN A 58 6.37 5.04 -6.86
N GLY A 59 6.02 4.49 -5.70
CA GLY A 59 6.16 3.05 -5.43
C GLY A 59 5.32 2.18 -6.38
N PRO A 60 5.69 0.91 -6.58
CA PRO A 60 4.94 0.01 -7.46
C PRO A 60 3.51 -0.19 -6.97
N SER A 61 2.57 -0.34 -7.91
CA SER A 61 1.20 -0.77 -7.62
C SER A 61 1.21 -2.12 -6.89
N GLY A 62 0.35 -2.28 -5.89
CA GLY A 62 0.13 -3.56 -5.24
C GLY A 62 -0.45 -4.61 -6.20
N PRO A 63 -0.28 -5.91 -5.91
CA PRO A 63 -0.87 -6.98 -6.72
C PRO A 63 -2.40 -6.90 -6.67
N ILE A 64 -3.04 -7.04 -7.83
CA ILE A 64 -4.49 -7.23 -7.92
C ILE A 64 -4.78 -8.65 -7.43
N GLN A 65 -5.52 -8.79 -6.33
CA GLN A 65 -6.12 -10.06 -5.95
C GLN A 65 -7.49 -10.16 -6.63
N GLU A 66 -7.64 -11.12 -7.53
CA GLU A 66 -8.94 -11.40 -8.15
C GLU A 66 -9.93 -11.87 -7.06
N PRO A 67 -11.13 -11.29 -6.97
CA PRO A 67 -12.09 -11.64 -5.93
C PRO A 67 -12.59 -13.07 -6.10
N VAL A 68 -12.52 -13.84 -5.02
CA VAL A 68 -12.99 -15.24 -4.92
C VAL A 68 -14.36 -15.25 -4.24
N TYR A 69 -15.39 -15.74 -4.94
CA TYR A 69 -16.79 -15.69 -4.51
C TYR A 69 -17.63 -16.78 -5.20
N GLY A 70 -18.81 -17.05 -4.66
CA GLY A 70 -19.78 -17.97 -5.25
C GLY A 70 -21.18 -17.66 -4.77
N SER A 71 -22.18 -17.95 -5.60
CA SER A 71 -23.57 -17.70 -5.23
C SER A 71 -24.55 -18.70 -5.85
N LEU A 72 -25.58 -19.03 -5.05
CA LEU A 72 -26.76 -19.79 -5.46
C LEU A 72 -28.00 -18.99 -5.09
N TYR A 73 -29.04 -19.03 -5.92
CA TYR A 73 -30.33 -18.42 -5.62
C TYR A 73 -31.49 -19.21 -6.23
N LEU A 74 -32.71 -18.77 -5.90
CA LEU A 74 -33.95 -19.18 -6.53
C LEU A 74 -34.52 -18.05 -7.42
N THR A 75 -34.95 -18.37 -8.64
CA THR A 75 -35.60 -17.42 -9.56
C THR A 75 -37.12 -17.34 -9.42
N GLN A 76 -37.80 -18.46 -9.15
CA GLN A 76 -39.27 -18.58 -9.18
C GLN A 76 -39.76 -19.67 -8.21
N GLY A 77 -40.99 -19.54 -7.72
CA GLY A 77 -41.74 -20.63 -7.08
C GLY A 77 -41.72 -20.66 -5.55
N PHE A 78 -42.53 -21.55 -4.98
CA PHE A 78 -42.66 -21.77 -3.54
C PHE A 78 -42.29 -23.20 -3.20
N PHE A 79 -41.35 -23.36 -2.27
CA PHE A 79 -40.82 -24.67 -1.90
C PHE A 79 -41.29 -25.02 -0.49
N ASN A 80 -41.78 -26.25 -0.31
CA ASN A 80 -42.05 -26.79 1.01
C ASN A 80 -40.72 -27.00 1.72
N ILE A 81 -40.60 -26.63 2.99
CA ILE A 81 -39.36 -26.83 3.75
C ILE A 81 -39.05 -28.34 3.79
N PRO A 82 -37.85 -28.78 3.37
CA PRO A 82 -37.51 -30.20 3.40
C PRO A 82 -37.35 -30.70 4.84
N VAL A 83 -37.30 -32.02 5.02
CA VAL A 83 -37.13 -32.63 6.35
C VAL A 83 -35.78 -32.24 6.98
N ASP A 84 -35.74 -32.28 8.32
CA ASP A 84 -34.57 -31.88 9.12
C ASP A 84 -33.23 -32.37 8.56
N GLY A 85 -32.27 -31.45 8.40
CA GLY A 85 -30.92 -31.75 7.93
C GLY A 85 -30.76 -31.95 6.42
N VAL A 86 -31.83 -31.96 5.63
CA VAL A 86 -31.75 -31.97 4.16
C VAL A 86 -31.53 -30.55 3.62
N PRO A 87 -30.59 -30.32 2.68
CA PRO A 87 -30.37 -28.99 2.11
C PRO A 87 -31.61 -28.38 1.47
N ILE A 88 -31.79 -27.07 1.63
CA ILE A 88 -32.81 -26.30 0.89
C ILE A 88 -32.45 -26.22 -0.59
N GLU A 89 -33.45 -26.09 -1.45
CA GLU A 89 -33.28 -26.09 -2.90
C GLU A 89 -32.83 -24.73 -3.45
N PHE A 90 -31.97 -24.76 -4.48
CA PHE A 90 -31.59 -23.61 -5.29
C PHE A 90 -31.72 -23.99 -6.78
N ASP A 91 -32.23 -23.09 -7.63
CA ASP A 91 -32.43 -23.39 -9.06
C ASP A 91 -31.30 -22.87 -9.95
N THR A 92 -30.57 -21.84 -9.52
CA THR A 92 -29.68 -21.06 -10.39
C THR A 92 -28.33 -20.77 -9.75
N VAL A 93 -27.28 -20.95 -10.56
CA VAL A 93 -25.91 -20.49 -10.27
C VAL A 93 -25.82 -19.00 -10.57
N GLY A 94 -25.42 -18.23 -9.57
CA GLY A 94 -25.10 -16.81 -9.74
C GLY A 94 -23.63 -16.58 -10.12
N PRO A 95 -23.12 -15.35 -9.98
CA PRO A 95 -21.70 -15.07 -10.15
C PRO A 95 -20.81 -15.98 -9.28
N THR A 96 -19.77 -16.57 -9.89
CA THR A 96 -18.79 -17.47 -9.26
C THR A 96 -17.36 -17.20 -9.76
N SER A 97 -16.39 -17.27 -8.86
CA SER A 97 -14.94 -17.13 -9.10
C SER A 97 -14.17 -17.90 -8.01
N GLY A 98 -13.32 -18.86 -8.37
CA GLY A 98 -12.54 -19.65 -7.41
C GLY A 98 -13.36 -20.61 -6.51
N MET A 99 -14.59 -20.95 -6.93
CA MET A 99 -15.52 -21.88 -6.27
C MET A 99 -16.34 -22.63 -7.31
N ILE A 100 -16.95 -23.76 -6.92
CA ILE A 100 -18.12 -24.31 -7.62
C ILE A 100 -19.38 -23.99 -6.84
N ALA A 101 -20.40 -23.48 -7.52
CA ALA A 101 -21.78 -23.45 -7.04
C ALA A 101 -22.56 -24.54 -7.80
N ASP A 102 -23.20 -25.44 -7.06
CA ASP A 102 -23.89 -26.61 -7.60
C ASP A 102 -25.35 -26.67 -7.06
N PRO A 103 -26.35 -26.33 -7.89
CA PRO A 103 -27.76 -26.43 -7.52
C PRO A 103 -28.27 -27.88 -7.48
N ALA A 104 -27.67 -28.82 -8.23
CA ALA A 104 -28.06 -30.23 -8.17
C ALA A 104 -27.66 -30.88 -6.83
N ASN A 105 -26.64 -30.33 -6.15
CA ASN A 105 -26.22 -30.69 -4.79
C ASN A 105 -26.59 -29.65 -3.71
N ASN A 106 -27.30 -28.57 -4.06
CA ASN A 106 -27.69 -27.47 -3.17
C ASN A 106 -26.53 -26.89 -2.34
N SER A 107 -25.38 -26.69 -2.98
CA SER A 107 -24.12 -26.44 -2.28
C SER A 107 -23.12 -25.55 -3.01
N ILE A 108 -22.25 -24.87 -2.25
CA ILE A 108 -21.07 -24.17 -2.77
C ILE A 108 -19.82 -24.81 -2.18
N THR A 109 -18.86 -25.19 -3.03
CA THR A 109 -17.57 -25.78 -2.63
C THR A 109 -16.44 -24.81 -2.95
N ILE A 110 -15.55 -24.57 -1.98
CA ILE A 110 -14.41 -23.65 -2.12
C ILE A 110 -13.11 -24.35 -2.49
N PHE A 111 -12.18 -23.64 -3.15
CA PHE A 111 -10.90 -24.19 -3.63
C PHE A 111 -9.65 -23.54 -2.99
N SER A 112 -9.76 -23.02 -1.77
CA SER A 112 -8.60 -22.52 -1.03
C SER A 112 -8.94 -22.29 0.45
N ASP A 113 -7.99 -22.53 1.35
CA ASP A 113 -8.09 -22.09 2.75
C ASP A 113 -8.29 -20.58 2.88
N GLY A 114 -9.00 -20.12 3.90
CA GLY A 114 -9.02 -18.72 4.32
C GLY A 114 -10.22 -18.29 5.15
N LEU A 115 -10.38 -16.97 5.32
CA LEU A 115 -11.55 -16.37 5.98
C LEU A 115 -12.62 -16.03 4.93
N TYR A 116 -13.84 -16.51 5.15
CA TYR A 116 -14.98 -16.33 4.27
C TYR A 116 -16.14 -15.61 4.97
N GLU A 117 -16.71 -14.64 4.27
CA GLU A 117 -18.02 -14.07 4.56
C GLU A 117 -19.07 -14.91 3.86
N ILE A 118 -20.04 -15.43 4.61
CA ILE A 118 -21.19 -16.15 4.07
C ILE A 118 -22.46 -15.40 4.48
N ASN A 119 -23.21 -14.93 3.50
CA ASN A 119 -24.57 -14.45 3.69
C ASN A 119 -25.57 -15.50 3.21
N PHE A 120 -26.59 -15.75 4.02
CA PHE A 120 -27.78 -16.49 3.62
C PHE A 120 -29.02 -15.65 3.89
N SER A 121 -29.97 -15.62 2.96
CA SER A 121 -31.28 -14.98 3.12
C SER A 121 -32.41 -15.78 2.49
N LEU A 122 -33.64 -15.62 2.99
CA LEU A 122 -34.88 -16.12 2.38
C LEU A 122 -36.09 -15.25 2.76
N THR A 123 -37.18 -15.37 2.01
CA THR A 123 -38.54 -15.09 2.52
C THR A 123 -39.19 -16.41 2.95
N ASN A 124 -39.70 -16.44 4.17
CA ASN A 124 -40.35 -17.60 4.77
C ASN A 124 -41.87 -17.36 4.89
N ARG A 125 -42.66 -18.42 4.68
CA ARG A 125 -44.12 -18.46 4.83
C ARG A 125 -44.48 -19.55 5.84
N ILE A 126 -44.91 -19.13 7.04
CA ILE A 126 -45.37 -20.05 8.09
C ILE A 126 -46.88 -20.22 7.99
N SER A 127 -47.34 -21.44 7.74
CA SER A 127 -48.76 -21.80 7.54
C SER A 127 -49.48 -22.03 8.87
N ASN A 128 -50.55 -21.27 9.13
CA ASN A 128 -51.67 -21.45 10.11
C ASN A 128 -51.49 -22.43 11.30
N SER A 129 -50.33 -22.46 11.95
CA SER A 129 -50.01 -23.47 12.97
C SER A 129 -48.86 -23.02 13.87
N THR A 130 -48.85 -23.52 15.11
CA THR A 130 -47.69 -23.42 15.99
C THR A 130 -46.51 -24.16 15.36
N SER A 131 -45.47 -23.42 15.01
CA SER A 131 -44.27 -23.93 14.33
C SER A 131 -43.04 -23.23 14.88
N TYR A 132 -41.96 -23.99 15.13
CA TYR A 132 -40.67 -23.45 15.56
C TYR A 132 -39.53 -24.22 14.92
N TYR A 133 -38.75 -23.56 14.10
CA TYR A 133 -37.63 -24.15 13.36
C TYR A 133 -36.60 -23.08 13.02
N TYR A 134 -35.43 -23.51 12.53
CA TYR A 134 -34.38 -22.61 12.09
C TYR A 134 -33.64 -23.15 10.87
N TYR A 135 -33.10 -22.25 10.07
CA TYR A 135 -32.13 -22.59 9.02
C TYR A 135 -30.73 -22.33 9.54
N CYS A 136 -29.79 -23.23 9.25
CA CYS A 136 -28.40 -23.13 9.65
C CYS A 136 -27.49 -23.35 8.43
N ILE A 137 -26.37 -22.62 8.37
CA ILE A 137 -25.26 -22.94 7.47
C ILE A 137 -24.54 -24.17 8.03
N VAL A 138 -24.23 -25.12 7.16
CA VAL A 138 -23.61 -26.41 7.49
C VAL A 138 -22.42 -26.64 6.56
N ILE A 139 -21.25 -26.90 7.15
CA ILE A 139 -19.97 -27.10 6.48
C ILE A 139 -19.58 -28.57 6.66
N ASN A 140 -19.48 -29.36 5.59
CA ASN A 140 -19.10 -30.79 5.66
C ASN A 140 -19.90 -31.57 6.73
N GLU A 141 -21.23 -31.44 6.74
CA GLU A 141 -22.17 -31.95 7.77
C GLU A 141 -22.09 -31.29 9.17
N GLU A 142 -21.13 -30.42 9.46
CA GLU A 142 -21.02 -29.72 10.75
C GLU A 142 -21.91 -28.46 10.84
N LEU A 143 -22.85 -28.44 11.80
CA LEU A 143 -23.79 -27.33 12.02
C LEU A 143 -23.11 -26.11 12.65
N LYS A 144 -23.00 -25.01 11.90
CA LYS A 144 -22.48 -23.73 12.41
C LYS A 144 -23.59 -22.93 13.08
N LEU A 145 -24.10 -23.39 14.24
CA LEU A 145 -25.32 -22.87 14.92
C LEU A 145 -25.35 -21.34 15.16
N HIS A 146 -24.20 -20.67 15.24
CA HIS A 146 -24.13 -19.20 15.31
C HIS A 146 -24.63 -18.50 14.03
N SER A 147 -24.73 -19.21 12.91
CA SER A 147 -25.37 -18.79 11.65
C SER A 147 -26.90 -18.92 11.64
N SER A 148 -27.52 -19.50 12.67
CA SER A 148 -28.95 -19.81 12.59
C SER A 148 -29.86 -18.58 12.41
N ILE A 149 -30.91 -18.76 11.59
CA ILE A 149 -32.06 -17.86 11.45
C ILE A 149 -33.28 -18.60 12.01
N TYR A 150 -33.85 -18.09 13.11
CA TYR A 150 -34.95 -18.73 13.83
C TYR A 150 -36.32 -18.17 13.40
N PHE A 151 -37.29 -19.06 13.21
CA PHE A 151 -38.67 -18.75 12.88
C PHE A 151 -39.61 -19.33 13.95
N LEU A 152 -40.58 -18.54 14.40
CA LEU A 152 -41.54 -18.92 15.45
C LEU A 152 -42.93 -18.38 15.12
N ASN A 153 -43.90 -19.29 15.03
CA ASN A 153 -45.33 -18.98 15.05
C ASN A 153 -45.98 -19.72 16.23
N ARG A 154 -46.92 -19.08 16.91
CA ARG A 154 -47.69 -19.62 18.05
C ARG A 154 -49.20 -19.46 17.87
N GLY A 155 -49.65 -19.07 16.69
CA GLY A 155 -51.05 -18.85 16.35
C GLY A 155 -51.50 -19.67 15.15
N SER A 156 -52.78 -19.49 14.78
CA SER A 156 -53.40 -20.10 13.61
C SER A 156 -53.35 -19.21 12.36
N ASN A 157 -52.49 -18.18 12.35
CA ASN A 157 -52.38 -17.22 11.26
C ASN A 157 -51.19 -17.54 10.35
N GLU A 158 -51.35 -17.24 9.07
CA GLU A 158 -50.25 -17.28 8.10
C GLU A 158 -49.38 -16.04 8.32
N ILE A 159 -48.06 -16.22 8.39
CA ILE A 159 -47.14 -15.10 8.58
C ILE A 159 -45.95 -15.23 7.63
N TRP A 160 -45.59 -14.09 7.03
CA TRP A 160 -44.49 -13.95 6.09
C TRP A 160 -43.35 -13.20 6.76
N PHE A 161 -42.16 -13.79 6.77
CA PHE A 161 -40.98 -13.25 7.45
C PHE A 161 -39.76 -13.31 6.54
N ASN A 162 -39.07 -12.19 6.37
CA ASN A 162 -37.77 -12.16 5.70
C ASN A 162 -36.68 -12.47 6.73
N GLY A 163 -35.83 -13.46 6.44
CA GLY A 163 -34.66 -13.79 7.23
C GLY A 163 -33.38 -13.49 6.44
N SER A 164 -32.37 -12.93 7.10
CA SER A 164 -31.01 -12.90 6.56
C SER A 164 -29.99 -13.02 7.70
N LYS A 165 -28.86 -13.65 7.41
CA LYS A 165 -27.71 -13.75 8.31
C LYS A 165 -26.42 -13.70 7.51
N THR A 166 -25.50 -12.83 7.94
CA THR A 166 -24.09 -12.93 7.57
C THR A 166 -23.30 -13.56 8.72
N VAL A 167 -22.35 -14.43 8.40
CA VAL A 167 -21.31 -14.91 9.32
C VAL A 167 -19.93 -14.82 8.66
N LEU A 168 -18.90 -14.70 9.50
CA LEU A 168 -17.51 -14.94 9.12
C LEU A 168 -17.13 -16.34 9.60
N LEU A 169 -16.50 -17.13 8.72
CA LEU A 169 -16.01 -18.48 9.00
C LEU A 169 -14.62 -18.67 8.39
N THR A 170 -13.69 -19.22 9.15
CA THR A 170 -12.48 -19.82 8.57
C THR A 170 -12.86 -21.17 7.97
N LEU A 171 -12.52 -21.39 6.70
CA LEU A 171 -12.81 -22.61 5.94
C LEU A 171 -11.53 -23.16 5.31
N SER A 172 -11.55 -24.45 4.99
CA SER A 172 -10.47 -25.20 4.34
C SER A 172 -10.77 -25.53 2.87
N GLU A 173 -9.73 -25.82 2.09
CA GLU A 173 -9.88 -26.28 0.71
C GLU A 173 -10.84 -27.48 0.60
N ASN A 174 -11.79 -27.41 -0.34
CA ASN A 174 -12.86 -28.38 -0.58
C ASN A 174 -13.99 -28.40 0.47
N ASP A 175 -14.05 -27.44 1.41
CA ASP A 175 -15.21 -27.27 2.28
C ASP A 175 -16.50 -27.05 1.47
N LYS A 176 -17.49 -27.91 1.71
CA LYS A 176 -18.82 -27.90 1.08
C LYS A 176 -19.82 -27.19 1.99
N ILE A 177 -20.25 -26.01 1.56
CA ILE A 177 -21.21 -25.13 2.23
C ILE A 177 -22.62 -25.51 1.77
N THR A 178 -23.51 -25.80 2.71
CA THR A 178 -24.94 -26.05 2.49
C THR A 178 -25.78 -25.25 3.48
N VAL A 179 -27.07 -25.07 3.20
CA VAL A 179 -28.04 -24.50 4.16
C VAL A 179 -29.16 -25.49 4.40
N ARG A 180 -29.46 -25.79 5.66
CA ARG A 180 -30.39 -26.86 6.07
C ARG A 180 -31.36 -26.36 7.14
N PRO A 181 -32.63 -26.78 7.13
CA PRO A 181 -33.59 -26.49 8.18
C PRO A 181 -33.52 -27.55 9.29
N PHE A 182 -33.91 -27.17 10.50
CA PHE A 182 -33.96 -28.03 11.69
C PHE A 182 -35.13 -27.64 12.61
N GLY A 183 -35.77 -28.62 13.24
CA GLY A 183 -37.00 -28.47 14.01
C GLY A 183 -38.28 -28.39 13.15
N VAL A 184 -38.23 -28.80 11.89
CA VAL A 184 -39.29 -28.57 10.90
C VAL A 184 -40.58 -29.28 11.31
N SER A 185 -41.62 -28.48 11.55
CA SER A 185 -42.96 -28.93 11.92
C SER A 185 -44.01 -28.29 11.00
N GLY A 186 -45.04 -29.04 10.60
CA GLY A 186 -46.14 -28.52 9.78
C GLY A 186 -45.77 -28.29 8.30
N ASN A 187 -46.72 -27.75 7.53
CA ASN A 187 -46.57 -27.54 6.08
C ASN A 187 -46.13 -26.10 5.78
N ASN A 188 -44.87 -25.79 6.09
CA ASN A 188 -44.28 -24.46 5.94
C ASN A 188 -43.47 -24.33 4.65
N GLN A 189 -43.30 -23.10 4.15
CA GLN A 189 -42.71 -22.84 2.84
C GLN A 189 -41.67 -21.72 2.84
N TYR A 190 -40.85 -21.67 1.79
CA TYR A 190 -39.84 -20.63 1.53
C TYR A 190 -39.78 -20.24 0.04
N VAL A 191 -39.27 -19.04 -0.22
CA VAL A 191 -39.09 -18.43 -1.54
C VAL A 191 -37.97 -17.38 -1.48
N GLY A 192 -37.39 -17.04 -2.64
CA GLY A 192 -36.40 -15.96 -2.74
C GLY A 192 -35.11 -16.23 -1.96
N GLN A 193 -34.79 -17.51 -1.73
CA GLN A 193 -33.58 -17.90 -1.03
C GLN A 193 -32.34 -17.58 -1.85
N MET A 194 -31.30 -17.12 -1.16
CA MET A 194 -30.01 -16.75 -1.75
C MET A 194 -28.90 -17.07 -0.76
N LEU A 195 -27.85 -17.72 -1.25
CA LEU A 195 -26.61 -18.02 -0.55
C LEU A 195 -25.47 -17.34 -1.30
N ILE A 196 -24.72 -16.46 -0.62
CA ILE A 196 -23.51 -15.81 -1.14
C ILE A 196 -22.33 -16.19 -0.25
N VAL A 197 -21.24 -16.60 -0.87
CA VAL A 197 -19.95 -16.91 -0.23
C VAL A 197 -18.90 -16.00 -0.85
N LYS A 198 -18.07 -15.36 -0.04
CA LYS A 198 -17.03 -14.43 -0.50
C LYS A 198 -15.78 -14.57 0.36
N LYS A 199 -14.61 -14.69 -0.27
CA LYS A 199 -13.32 -14.67 0.44
C LYS A 199 -13.00 -13.25 0.91
N ILE A 200 -12.55 -13.15 2.16
CA ILE A 200 -12.13 -11.89 2.79
C ILE A 200 -10.61 -11.81 2.90
N THR A 201 -9.96 -12.92 3.23
CA THR A 201 -8.49 -13.08 3.14
C THR A 201 -8.15 -14.55 2.93
N SER A 202 -6.99 -14.81 2.33
CA SER A 202 -6.20 -16.03 2.63
C SER A 202 -5.86 -16.07 4.12
#